data_AF-A0A817CLG6-F1
#
_entry.id   AF-A0A817CLG6-F1
#
_cell.length_a   1.000
_cell.length_b   1.000
_cell.length_c   1.000
_cell.angle_alpha   90.00
_cell.angle_beta   90.00
_cell.angle_gamma   90.00
#
_symmetry.space_group_name_H-M   'P 1'
#
loop_
_entity.id
_entity.type
_entity.pdbx_description
1 polymer ?
#
loop_
_entity_poly.entity_id
_entity_poly.type
_entity_poly.pdbx_seq_one_letter_code
_entity_poly.pdbx_strand_id
1 'polypeptide(L)'
;MENTHRRKIKCISAFAGHSWLISPDKLFEIDLISKDDLKLIDRSKFNNSYVNFREIKRNKKQLLEKAYLNFKNNNSQASEILNDFFQREKYWIDDYTLFMTIKEKHKNSTWSDWPVPLRRHEQTALQTIRELEKDRIEYYLFVQYIFDQQ
;
A
#
# COMPACT_ATOMS: atom_id res chain seq x y z
N MET A 1 -28.42 -2.87 21.71
CA MET A 1 -27.50 -1.75 21.97
C MET A 1 -26.44 -1.75 20.90
N GLU A 2 -26.46 -0.70 20.09
CA GLU A 2 -25.67 -0.50 18.88
C GLU A 2 -24.17 -0.49 19.15
N ASN A 3 -23.40 -1.13 18.27
CA ASN A 3 -22.12 -0.57 17.82
C ASN A 3 -21.69 -1.25 16.53
N THR A 4 -22.40 -0.96 15.44
CA THR A 4 -21.83 -1.07 14.10
C THR A 4 -20.65 -0.10 14.03
N HIS A 5 -19.45 -0.61 14.33
CA HIS A 5 -18.21 0.07 13.99
C HIS A 5 -18.04 0.09 12.46
N ARG A 6 -18.84 0.91 11.77
CA ARG A 6 -18.44 1.46 10.47
C ARG A 6 -17.21 2.31 10.75
N ARG A 7 -16.03 1.69 10.72
CA ARG A 7 -14.78 2.45 10.74
C ARG A 7 -14.80 3.30 9.47
N LYS A 8 -14.98 4.61 9.65
CA LYS A 8 -14.80 5.61 8.60
C LYS A 8 -13.48 5.28 7.89
N ILE A 9 -13.53 5.09 6.57
CA ILE A 9 -12.33 5.02 5.74
C ILE A 9 -11.59 6.33 6.01
N LYS A 10 -10.45 6.26 6.70
CA LYS A 10 -9.62 7.43 6.94
C LYS A 10 -8.81 7.65 5.67
N CYS A 11 -9.16 8.68 4.91
CA CYS A 11 -8.37 9.08 3.76
C CYS A 11 -7.01 9.58 4.25
N ILE A 12 -5.94 8.95 3.77
CA ILE A 12 -4.56 9.35 4.08
C ILE A 12 -4.09 10.42 3.09
N SER A 13 -4.69 10.45 1.90
CA SER A 13 -4.53 11.49 0.87
C SER A 13 -5.86 11.67 0.16
N ALA A 14 -6.11 12.87 -0.38
CA ALA A 14 -7.26 13.18 -1.21
C ALA A 14 -7.12 12.62 -2.64
N PHE A 15 -5.88 12.31 -3.06
CA PHE A 15 -5.54 11.85 -4.40
C PHE A 15 -5.24 10.35 -4.45
N ALA A 16 -4.68 9.79 -3.36
CA ALA A 16 -4.29 8.39 -3.33
C ALA A 16 -5.50 7.46 -3.13
N GLY A 17 -5.53 6.40 -3.92
CA GLY A 17 -6.45 5.28 -3.74
C GLY A 17 -6.20 4.56 -2.43
N HIS A 18 -7.28 4.22 -1.73
CA HIS A 18 -7.16 3.41 -0.51
C HIS A 18 -6.79 1.97 -0.92
N SER A 19 -5.60 1.49 -0.53
CA SER A 19 -5.06 0.16 -0.91
C SER A 19 -6.00 -1.02 -0.63
N TRP A 20 -6.96 -0.84 0.28
CA TRP A 20 -7.98 -1.84 0.58
C TRP A 20 -9.04 -2.03 -0.52
N LEU A 21 -9.21 -1.04 -1.39
CA LEU A 21 -10.13 -1.10 -2.52
C LEU A 21 -9.54 -1.88 -3.70
N ILE A 22 -8.25 -2.22 -3.64
CA ILE A 22 -7.62 -3.07 -4.66
C ILE A 22 -8.30 -4.42 -4.69
N SER A 23 -8.83 -4.77 -5.86
CA SER A 23 -9.47 -6.06 -6.12
C SER A 23 -8.41 -7.17 -6.23
N PRO A 24 -8.45 -8.20 -5.35
CA PRO A 24 -7.59 -9.38 -5.49
C PRO A 24 -7.81 -10.10 -6.82
N ASP A 25 -9.03 -10.07 -7.35
CA ASP A 25 -9.37 -10.74 -8.61
C ASP A 25 -8.62 -10.11 -9.79
N LYS A 26 -8.46 -8.78 -9.80
CA LYS A 26 -7.65 -8.09 -10.82
C LYS A 26 -6.18 -8.44 -10.75
N LEU A 27 -5.62 -8.60 -9.55
CA LEU A 27 -4.24 -9.05 -9.37
C LEU A 27 -4.01 -10.45 -9.95
N PHE A 28 -5.04 -11.31 -9.90
CA PHE A 28 -5.00 -12.64 -10.49
C PHE A 28 -5.09 -12.58 -12.03
N GLU A 29 -5.93 -11.71 -12.58
CA GLU A 29 -6.06 -11.50 -14.04
C GLU A 29 -4.75 -11.05 -14.69
N ILE A 30 -3.96 -10.24 -14.01
CA ILE A 30 -2.64 -9.77 -14.47
C ILE A 30 -1.48 -10.72 -14.06
N ASP A 31 -1.81 -11.94 -13.64
CA ASP A 31 -0.89 -13.03 -13.29
C ASP A 31 0.16 -12.67 -12.22
N LEU A 32 -0.18 -11.72 -11.34
CA LEU A 32 0.69 -11.30 -10.23
C LEU A 32 0.50 -12.14 -8.97
N ILE A 33 -0.60 -12.87 -8.85
CA ILE A 33 -0.89 -13.75 -7.72
C ILE A 33 -1.43 -15.09 -8.21
N SER A 34 -1.22 -16.15 -7.43
CA SER A 34 -1.73 -17.48 -7.76
C SER A 34 -3.12 -17.74 -7.19
N LYS A 35 -3.83 -18.77 -7.71
CA LYS A 35 -5.12 -19.21 -7.16
C LYS A 35 -5.04 -19.61 -5.69
N ASP A 36 -3.89 -20.08 -5.23
CA ASP A 36 -3.69 -20.43 -3.81
C ASP A 36 -3.57 -19.20 -2.92
N ASP A 37 -3.09 -18.07 -3.44
CA ASP A 37 -3.03 -16.81 -2.70
C ASP A 37 -4.43 -16.20 -2.50
N LEU A 38 -5.36 -16.43 -3.43
CA LEU A 38 -6.76 -16.03 -3.28
C LEU A 38 -7.44 -16.74 -2.11
N LYS A 39 -7.02 -17.97 -1.78
CA LYS A 39 -7.53 -18.71 -0.61
C LYS A 39 -7.15 -18.06 0.72
N LEU A 40 -6.16 -17.16 0.76
CA LEU A 40 -5.82 -16.38 1.96
C LEU A 40 -6.91 -15.34 2.29
N ILE A 41 -7.76 -14.98 1.33
CA ILE A 41 -8.90 -14.07 1.48
C ILE A 41 -10.21 -14.84 1.22
N ASP A 42 -10.22 -16.11 1.61
CA ASP A 42 -11.39 -16.97 1.43
C ASP A 42 -12.61 -16.39 2.15
N ARG A 43 -13.62 -16.03 1.35
CA ARG A 43 -14.85 -15.41 1.83
C ARG A 43 -15.71 -16.37 2.64
N SER A 44 -15.51 -17.68 2.46
CA SER A 44 -16.24 -18.73 3.16
C SER A 44 -15.89 -18.83 4.65
N LYS A 45 -14.73 -18.30 5.07
CA LYS A 45 -14.31 -18.23 6.47
C LYS A 45 -14.94 -17.07 7.24
N PHE A 46 -15.61 -16.14 6.56
CA PHE A 46 -16.32 -15.06 7.23
C PHE A 46 -17.68 -15.58 7.69
N ASN A 47 -17.81 -15.86 8.99
CA ASN A 47 -19.13 -16.02 9.59
C ASN A 47 -19.93 -14.74 9.34
N ASN A 48 -21.13 -14.88 8.76
CA ASN A 48 -22.01 -13.79 8.28
C ASN A 48 -22.28 -12.65 9.28
N SER A 49 -21.96 -12.83 10.55
CA SER A 49 -22.24 -11.87 11.63
C SER A 49 -21.07 -10.94 11.98
N TYR A 50 -19.80 -11.33 11.72
CA TYR A 50 -18.64 -10.53 12.11
C TYR A 50 -17.44 -10.72 11.17
N VAL A 51 -16.98 -9.60 10.60
CA VAL A 51 -15.79 -9.55 9.74
C VAL A 51 -14.56 -9.19 10.58
N ASN A 52 -13.56 -10.08 10.68
CA ASN A 52 -12.29 -9.79 11.34
C ASN A 52 -11.40 -8.90 10.46
N PHE A 53 -11.60 -7.59 10.53
CA PHE A 53 -10.86 -6.60 9.73
C PHE A 53 -9.34 -6.63 9.96
N ARG A 54 -8.86 -7.08 11.12
CA ARG A 54 -7.41 -7.15 11.40
C ARG A 54 -6.76 -8.24 10.58
N GLU A 55 -7.40 -9.40 10.52
CA GLU A 55 -6.94 -10.55 9.74
C GLU A 55 -6.99 -10.25 8.25
N ILE A 56 -8.10 -9.70 7.76
CA ILE A 56 -8.22 -9.28 6.35
C ILE A 56 -7.14 -8.27 5.98
N LYS A 57 -6.87 -7.28 6.84
CA LYS A 57 -5.85 -6.27 6.58
C LYS A 57 -4.47 -6.91 6.45
N ARG A 58 -4.14 -7.87 7.33
CA ARG A 58 -2.87 -8.59 7.28
C ARG A 58 -2.76 -9.43 6.00
N ASN A 59 -3.80 -10.21 5.68
CA ASN A 59 -3.78 -11.11 4.53
C ASN A 59 -3.72 -10.31 3.22
N LYS A 60 -4.48 -9.21 3.09
CA LYS A 60 -4.39 -8.31 1.93
C LYS A 60 -3.01 -7.66 1.79
N LYS A 61 -2.40 -7.23 2.90
CA LYS A 61 -1.04 -6.68 2.87
C LYS A 61 -0.03 -7.72 2.36
N GLN A 62 -0.09 -8.95 2.88
CA GLN A 62 0.76 -10.04 2.42
C GLN A 62 0.57 -10.35 0.94
N LEU A 63 -0.69 -10.32 0.47
CA LEU A 63 -1.01 -10.53 -0.94
C LEU A 63 -0.39 -9.44 -1.83
N LEU A 64 -0.52 -8.17 -1.45
CA LEU A 64 0.05 -7.05 -2.20
C LEU A 64 1.59 -7.08 -2.20
N GLU A 65 2.21 -7.48 -1.10
CA GLU A 65 3.67 -7.65 -1.03
C GLU A 65 4.15 -8.77 -1.96
N LYS A 66 3.43 -9.90 -2.02
CA LYS A 66 3.73 -10.97 -2.97
C LYS A 66 3.52 -10.52 -4.42
N ALA A 67 2.43 -9.81 -4.70
CA ALA A 67 2.15 -9.26 -6.04
C ALA A 67 3.26 -8.31 -6.49
N TYR A 68 3.76 -7.46 -5.59
CA TYR A 68 4.88 -6.55 -5.88
C TYR A 68 6.16 -7.31 -6.22
N LEU A 69 6.52 -8.32 -5.42
CA LEU A 69 7.71 -9.15 -5.69
C LEU A 69 7.60 -9.87 -7.04
N ASN A 70 6.43 -10.43 -7.35
CA ASN A 70 6.18 -11.08 -8.64
C ASN A 70 6.25 -10.08 -9.79
N PHE A 71 5.66 -8.89 -9.64
CA PHE A 71 5.73 -7.82 -10.65
C PHE A 71 7.18 -7.44 -10.94
N LYS A 72 7.98 -7.22 -9.89
CA LYS A 72 9.39 -6.85 -10.00
C LYS A 72 10.26 -7.93 -10.63
N ASN A 73 10.00 -9.21 -10.34
CA ASN A 73 10.80 -10.33 -10.82
C ASN A 73 10.40 -10.82 -12.22
N ASN A 74 9.11 -10.79 -12.55
CA ASN A 74 8.58 -11.39 -13.77
C ASN A 74 8.46 -10.38 -14.92
N ASN A 75 8.53 -9.07 -14.64
CA ASN A 75 8.42 -8.03 -15.65
C ASN A 75 9.73 -7.24 -15.73
N SER A 76 10.48 -7.46 -16.82
CA SER A 76 11.73 -6.73 -17.08
C SER A 76 11.52 -5.22 -17.24
N GLN A 77 10.30 -4.79 -17.59
CA GLN A 77 9.91 -3.38 -17.73
C GLN A 77 9.24 -2.82 -16.47
N ALA A 78 9.20 -3.57 -15.36
CA ALA A 78 8.57 -3.14 -14.11
C ALA A 78 9.04 -1.74 -13.67
N SER A 79 10.35 -1.50 -13.72
CA SER A 79 10.94 -0.22 -13.33
C SER A 79 10.55 0.93 -14.28
N GLU A 80 10.44 0.66 -15.59
CA GLU A 80 10.02 1.67 -16.58
C GLU A 80 8.57 2.05 -16.35
N ILE A 81 7.68 1.06 -16.21
CA ILE A 81 6.25 1.26 -15.95
C ILE A 81 6.01 2.07 -14.67
N LEU A 82 6.70 1.72 -13.59
CA LEU A 82 6.57 2.45 -12.32
C LEU A 82 7.15 3.87 -12.43
N ASN A 83 8.25 4.06 -13.17
CA ASN A 83 8.80 5.38 -13.39
C ASN A 83 7.86 6.26 -14.22
N ASP A 84 7.21 5.71 -15.26
CA ASP A 84 6.24 6.45 -16.07
C ASP A 84 5.04 6.89 -15.24
N PHE A 85 4.51 6.00 -14.40
CA PHE A 85 3.46 6.33 -13.43
C PHE A 85 3.94 7.40 -12.43
N PHE A 86 5.16 7.27 -11.93
CA PHE A 86 5.75 8.24 -11.01
C PHE A 86 5.87 9.63 -11.65
N GLN A 87 6.33 9.73 -12.91
CA GLN A 87 6.42 11.03 -13.59
C GLN A 87 5.04 11.63 -13.85
N ARG A 88 4.06 10.80 -14.23
CA ARG A 88 2.68 11.24 -14.47
C ARG A 88 2.03 11.82 -13.22
N GLU A 89 2.23 11.15 -12.08
CA GLU A 89 1.58 11.49 -10.80
C GLU A 89 2.50 12.21 -9.81
N LYS A 90 3.63 12.72 -10.29
CA LYS A 90 4.74 13.26 -9.48
C LYS A 90 4.30 14.26 -8.41
N TYR A 91 3.27 15.06 -8.71
CA TYR A 91 2.79 16.13 -7.83
C TYR A 91 2.27 15.65 -6.47
N TRP A 92 1.88 14.39 -6.34
CA TRP A 92 1.38 13.82 -5.06
C TRP A 92 2.00 12.49 -4.70
N ILE A 93 2.41 11.69 -5.69
CA ILE A 93 2.85 10.32 -5.44
C ILE A 93 4.16 10.26 -4.67
N ASP A 94 5.05 11.24 -4.88
CA ASP A 94 6.34 11.29 -4.22
C ASP A 94 6.20 11.52 -2.70
N ASP A 95 5.44 12.55 -2.32
CA ASP A 95 5.14 12.83 -0.92
C ASP A 95 4.30 11.72 -0.27
N TYR A 96 3.35 11.15 -1.01
CA TYR A 96 2.49 10.08 -0.51
C TYR A 96 3.30 8.81 -0.18
N THR A 97 4.13 8.34 -1.11
CA THR A 97 4.91 7.11 -0.93
C THR A 97 5.94 7.28 0.20
N LEU A 98 6.57 8.45 0.30
CA LEU A 98 7.46 8.78 1.40
C LEU A 98 6.72 8.82 2.76
N PHE A 99 5.59 9.52 2.83
CA PHE A 99 4.78 9.59 4.05
C PHE A 99 4.33 8.20 4.52
N MET A 100 3.85 7.36 3.59
CA MET A 100 3.40 6.01 3.89
C MET A 100 4.54 5.12 4.40
N THR A 101 5.72 5.27 3.81
CA THR A 101 6.94 4.56 4.23
C THR A 101 7.34 4.96 5.65
N ILE A 102 7.42 6.26 5.95
CA ILE A 102 7.75 6.76 7.29
C ILE A 102 6.70 6.29 8.29
N LYS A 103 5.41 6.43 7.95
CA LYS A 103 4.31 6.01 8.80
C LYS A 103 4.39 4.53 9.14
N GLU A 104 4.69 3.67 8.18
CA GLU A 104 4.88 2.25 8.44
C GLU A 104 6.09 1.98 9.34
N LYS A 105 7.23 2.62 9.07
CA LYS A 105 8.46 2.50 9.87
C LYS A 105 8.23 2.87 11.34
N HIS A 106 7.37 3.85 11.59
CA HIS A 106 6.96 4.27 12.93
C HIS A 106 5.69 3.55 13.44
N LYS A 107 5.41 2.32 12.98
CA LYS A 107 4.31 1.46 13.44
C LYS A 107 2.92 2.11 13.33
N ASN A 108 2.74 2.97 12.33
CA ASN A 108 1.53 3.76 12.09
C ASN A 108 1.18 4.78 13.20
N SER A 109 2.19 5.27 13.93
CA SER A 109 2.00 6.38 14.87
C SER A 109 1.58 7.67 14.16
N THR A 110 1.09 8.63 14.94
CA THR A 110 0.76 9.97 14.43
C THR A 110 2.05 10.70 14.07
N TRP A 111 2.01 11.53 13.03
CA TRP A 111 3.16 12.30 12.57
C TRP A 111 3.78 13.20 13.66
N SER A 112 2.98 13.60 14.66
CA SER A 112 3.41 14.36 15.85
C SER A 112 4.44 13.63 16.69
N ASP A 113 4.42 12.30 16.67
CA ASP A 113 5.22 11.41 17.50
C ASP A 113 6.52 10.99 16.79
N TRP A 114 6.74 11.47 15.56
CA TRP A 114 7.94 11.17 14.80
C TRP A 114 9.15 11.96 15.32
N PRO A 115 10.38 11.46 15.09
CA PRO A 115 11.60 12.21 15.34
C PRO A 115 11.51 13.63 14.76
N VAL A 116 12.03 14.61 15.50
CA VAL A 116 11.95 16.04 15.15
C VAL A 116 12.36 16.33 13.70
N PRO A 117 13.44 15.74 13.14
CA PRO A 117 13.82 15.99 11.76
C PRO A 117 12.77 15.58 10.73
N LEU A 118 12.12 14.43 10.94
CA LEU A 118 11.04 13.95 10.06
C LEU A 118 9.78 14.79 10.22
N ARG A 119 9.45 15.16 11.46
CA ARG A 119 8.28 16.00 11.76
C ARG A 119 8.41 17.41 11.16
N ARG A 120 9.63 17.94 11.10
CA ARG A 120 9.93 19.26 10.52
C ARG A 120 10.22 19.23 9.02
N HIS A 121 10.07 18.07 8.37
CA HIS A 121 10.40 17.91 6.94
C HIS A 121 11.84 18.34 6.61
N GLU A 122 12.79 18.05 7.49
CA GLU A 122 14.20 18.33 7.23
C GLU A 122 14.67 17.52 6.02
N GLN A 123 15.12 18.23 4.97
CA GLN A 123 15.45 17.64 3.67
C GLN A 123 16.47 16.50 3.78
N THR A 124 17.46 16.64 4.66
CA THR A 124 18.48 15.61 4.93
C THR A 124 17.88 14.33 5.51
N ALA A 125 16.93 14.44 6.44
CA ALA A 125 16.25 13.30 7.05
C ALA A 125 15.31 12.61 6.05
N LEU A 126 14.60 13.38 5.23
CA LEU A 126 13.75 12.84 4.16
C LEU A 126 14.60 12.11 3.11
N GLN A 127 15.71 12.71 2.67
CA GLN A 127 16.63 12.10 1.72
C GLN A 127 17.24 10.80 2.25
N THR A 128 17.59 10.77 3.54
CA THR A 128 18.07 9.54 4.21
C THR A 128 17.03 8.43 4.13
N ILE A 129 15.74 8.74 4.38
CA ILE A 129 14.67 7.75 4.24
C ILE A 129 14.51 7.31 2.77
N ARG A 130 14.59 8.23 1.82
CA ARG A 130 14.53 7.91 0.38
C ARG A 130 15.61 6.94 -0.03
N GLU A 131 16.80 7.05 0.55
CA GLU A 131 17.93 6.19 0.22
C GLU A 131 17.83 4.81 0.89
N LEU A 132 17.45 4.79 2.17
CA LEU A 132 17.38 3.56 2.95
C LEU A 132 16.15 2.71 2.64
N GLU A 133 15.04 3.32 2.24
CA GLU A 133 13.73 2.66 2.11
C GLU A 133 13.22 2.65 0.66
N LYS A 134 14.14 2.69 -0.34
CA LYS A 134 13.80 2.72 -1.78
C LYS A 134 12.78 1.66 -2.17
N ASP A 135 13.02 0.41 -1.78
CA ASP A 135 12.14 -0.71 -2.14
C ASP A 135 10.75 -0.55 -1.51
N ARG A 136 10.65 0.06 -0.33
CA ARG A 136 9.36 0.29 0.32
C ARG A 136 8.59 1.44 -0.31
N ILE A 137 9.29 2.50 -0.72
CA ILE A 137 8.72 3.59 -1.50
C ILE A 137 8.19 3.07 -2.83
N GLU A 138 8.98 2.24 -3.52
CA GLU A 138 8.60 1.56 -4.77
C GLU A 138 7.39 0.64 -4.58
N TYR A 139 7.31 -0.11 -3.46
CA TYR A 139 6.11 -0.87 -3.11
C TYR A 139 4.86 0.02 -3.00
N TYR A 140 4.94 1.16 -2.29
CA TYR A 140 3.79 2.06 -2.18
C TYR A 140 3.41 2.70 -3.51
N LEU A 141 4.39 2.96 -4.38
CA LEU A 141 4.18 3.42 -5.75
C LEU A 141 3.43 2.36 -6.56
N PHE A 142 3.90 1.10 -6.52
CA PHE A 142 3.25 -0.04 -7.16
C PHE A 142 1.81 -0.22 -6.69
N VAL A 143 1.54 -0.10 -5.38
CA VAL A 143 0.17 -0.20 -4.85
C VAL A 143 -0.75 0.87 -5.44
N GLN A 144 -0.26 2.10 -5.65
CA GLN A 144 -1.06 3.15 -6.29
C GLN A 144 -1.21 2.93 -7.80
N TYR A 145 -0.15 2.48 -8.47
CA TYR A 145 -0.22 2.10 -9.88
C TYR A 145 -1.28 1.01 -10.10
N ILE A 146 -1.25 -0.06 -9.31
CA ILE A 146 -2.26 -1.13 -9.38
C ILE A 146 -3.66 -0.62 -9.06
N PHE A 147 -3.81 0.39 -8.21
CA PHE A 147 -5.12 0.99 -7.95
C PHE A 147 -5.62 1.82 -9.14
N ASP A 148 -4.73 2.58 -9.79
CA ASP A 148 -5.02 3.38 -10.98
C ASP A 148 -5.43 2.54 -12.19
N GLN A 149 -4.89 1.32 -12.31
CA GLN A 149 -5.23 0.38 -13.38
C GLN A 149 -6.58 -0.35 -13.18
N GLN A 150 -7.37 0.00 -12.16
CA GLN A 150 -8.67 -0.64 -11.89
C GLN A 150 -9.81 0.10 -12.56
#